data_AF-A0A417FMB8-F1
#
_entry.id   AF-A0A417FMB8-F1
#
_cell.length_a   1.000
_cell.length_b   1.000
_cell.length_c   1.000
_cell.angle_alpha   90.00
_cell.angle_beta   90.00
_cell.angle_gamma   90.00
#
_symmetry.space_group_name_H-M   'P 1'
#
loop_
_entity.id
_entity.type
_entity.pdbx_description
1 polymer ?
#
loop_
_entity_poly.entity_id
_entity_poly.type
_entity_poly.pdbx_seq_one_letter_code
_entity_poly.pdbx_strand_id
1 'polypeptide(L)'
;MKTISDKIFELLKEKGMSQKEFAQRTGIAESSISDWKKKRTNPVSDKILIICEVLDVTPYELLSGAEHTGNRSRDNNTYVISKDTEIGMLVETYQKLNTDAQKRVMGYLEALRELT
;
A
#
# COMPACT_ATOMS: atom_id res chain seq x y z
N MET A 1 -12.55 -6.69 -8.04
CA MET A 1 -12.14 -5.99 -6.80
C MET A 1 -11.76 -7.02 -5.75
N LYS A 2 -10.50 -7.02 -5.31
CA LYS A 2 -10.02 -7.83 -4.19
C LYS A 2 -9.78 -6.93 -2.99
N THR A 3 -10.28 -7.34 -1.82
CA THR A 3 -10.05 -6.66 -0.54
C THR A 3 -8.80 -7.22 0.15
N ILE A 4 -8.30 -6.54 1.18
CA ILE A 4 -7.21 -7.08 2.04
C ILE A 4 -7.69 -8.38 2.70
N SER A 5 -8.96 -8.44 3.12
CA SER A 5 -9.57 -9.66 3.63
C SER A 5 -9.49 -10.82 2.62
N ASP A 6 -9.83 -10.58 1.36
CA ASP A 6 -9.74 -11.63 0.31
C ASP A 6 -8.31 -12.15 0.18
N LYS A 7 -7.30 -11.25 0.20
CA LYS A 7 -5.89 -11.63 0.13
C LYS A 7 -5.44 -12.46 1.34
N ILE A 8 -5.91 -12.13 2.54
CA ILE A 8 -5.65 -12.92 3.76
C ILE A 8 -6.18 -14.35 3.58
N PHE A 9 -7.42 -14.51 3.12
CA PHE A 9 -8.00 -15.85 2.94
C PHE A 9 -7.32 -16.65 1.81
N GLU A 10 -6.84 -15.99 0.76
CA GLU A 10 -5.99 -16.63 -0.26
C GLU A 10 -4.69 -17.17 0.35
N LEU A 11 -3.97 -16.34 1.12
CA LEU A 11 -2.73 -16.72 1.79
C LEU A 11 -2.94 -17.86 2.81
N LEU A 12 -4.07 -17.85 3.55
CA LEU A 12 -4.43 -18.94 4.44
C LEU A 12 -4.59 -20.27 3.68
N LYS A 13 -5.27 -20.23 2.52
CA LYS A 13 -5.47 -21.41 1.67
C LYS A 13 -4.14 -21.91 1.09
N GLU A 14 -3.31 -21.01 0.58
CA GLU A 14 -1.99 -21.33 0.04
C GLU A 14 -1.07 -21.98 1.09
N LYS A 15 -1.17 -21.52 2.34
CA LYS A 15 -0.36 -22.04 3.46
C LYS A 15 -1.01 -23.21 4.20
N GLY A 16 -2.19 -23.68 3.77
CA GLY A 16 -2.92 -24.75 4.45
C GLY A 16 -3.33 -24.41 5.89
N MET A 17 -3.39 -23.12 6.23
CA MET A 17 -3.66 -22.63 7.58
C MET A 17 -5.15 -22.46 7.81
N SER A 18 -5.67 -23.04 8.90
CA SER A 18 -7.08 -22.88 9.26
C SER A 18 -7.37 -21.48 9.84
N GLN A 19 -8.61 -21.01 9.71
CA GLN A 19 -9.03 -19.75 10.33
C GLN A 19 -8.81 -19.74 11.86
N LYS A 20 -9.06 -20.89 12.50
CA LYS A 20 -8.86 -21.08 13.94
C LYS A 20 -7.39 -20.97 14.34
N GLU A 21 -6.51 -21.61 13.58
CA GLU A 21 -5.06 -21.51 13.80
C GLU A 21 -4.58 -20.07 13.60
N PHE A 22 -5.03 -19.41 12.53
CA PHE A 22 -4.70 -18.02 12.26
C PHE A 22 -5.16 -17.08 13.39
N ALA A 23 -6.39 -17.28 13.90
CA ALA A 23 -6.91 -16.54 15.05
C ALA A 23 -6.04 -16.72 16.30
N GLN A 24 -5.62 -17.97 16.59
CA GLN A 24 -4.75 -18.27 17.73
C GLN A 24 -3.37 -17.63 17.59
N ARG A 25 -2.77 -17.69 16.40
CA ARG A 25 -1.42 -17.14 16.14
C ARG A 25 -1.40 -15.62 16.12
N THR A 26 -2.46 -14.98 15.62
CA THR A 26 -2.55 -13.52 15.55
C THR A 26 -3.12 -12.88 16.82
N GLY A 27 -3.76 -13.66 17.69
CA GLY A 27 -4.53 -13.13 18.82
C GLY A 27 -5.81 -12.39 18.42
N ILE A 28 -6.22 -12.47 17.15
CA ILE A 28 -7.43 -11.83 16.63
C ILE A 28 -8.61 -12.77 16.86
N ALA A 29 -9.72 -12.24 17.38
CA ALA A 29 -10.91 -13.04 17.60
C ALA A 29 -11.40 -13.70 16.30
N GLU A 30 -11.71 -14.99 16.36
CA GLU A 30 -12.20 -15.75 15.20
C GLU A 30 -13.49 -15.13 14.63
N SER A 31 -14.32 -14.53 15.49
CA SER A 31 -15.51 -13.76 15.11
C SER A 31 -15.16 -12.56 14.21
N SER A 32 -14.09 -11.83 14.52
CA SER A 32 -13.61 -10.70 13.71
C SER A 32 -13.14 -11.16 12.33
N ILE A 33 -12.40 -12.27 12.27
CA ILE A 33 -11.92 -12.84 10.99
C ILE A 33 -13.10 -13.32 10.15
N SER A 34 -14.09 -13.99 10.76
CA SER A 34 -15.32 -14.36 10.09
C SER A 34 -16.12 -13.16 9.59
N ASP A 35 -16.15 -12.07 10.35
CA ASP A 35 -16.81 -10.82 9.95
C ASP A 35 -16.16 -10.18 8.73
N TRP A 36 -14.83 -10.23 8.58
CA TRP A 36 -14.15 -9.73 7.38
C TRP A 36 -14.68 -10.39 6.10
N LYS A 37 -14.86 -11.71 6.15
CA LYS A 37 -15.42 -12.48 5.03
C LYS A 37 -16.89 -12.19 4.78
N LYS A 38 -17.72 -12.17 5.84
CA LYS A 38 -19.19 -12.04 5.73
C LYS A 38 -19.62 -10.62 5.38
N LYS A 39 -19.01 -9.62 6.02
CA LYS A 39 -19.37 -8.21 5.92
C LYS A 39 -18.51 -7.44 4.91
N ARG A 40 -17.55 -8.13 4.25
CA ARG A 40 -16.55 -7.52 3.34
C ARG A 40 -15.82 -6.35 3.98
N THR A 41 -15.40 -6.54 5.23
CA THR A 41 -14.59 -5.56 5.98
C THR A 41 -13.12 -5.96 5.95
N ASN A 42 -12.23 -4.99 6.10
CA ASN A 42 -10.79 -5.23 6.21
C ASN A 42 -10.34 -5.22 7.68
N PRO A 43 -9.22 -5.87 8.01
CA PRO A 43 -8.56 -5.66 9.28
C PRO A 43 -8.23 -4.18 9.48
N VAL A 44 -8.32 -3.73 10.73
CA VAL A 44 -7.81 -2.41 11.14
C VAL A 44 -6.28 -2.39 11.09
N SER A 45 -5.70 -1.20 10.91
CA SER A 45 -4.28 -1.02 10.61
C SER A 45 -3.33 -1.57 11.69
N ASP A 46 -3.74 -1.56 12.96
CA ASP A 46 -2.98 -2.10 14.10
C ASP A 46 -2.80 -3.63 14.02
N LYS A 47 -3.61 -4.33 13.23
CA LYS A 47 -3.50 -5.78 13.02
C LYS A 47 -2.60 -6.15 11.85
N ILE A 48 -2.22 -5.21 10.99
CA ILE A 48 -1.52 -5.53 9.75
C ILE A 48 -0.18 -6.21 10.01
N LEU A 49 0.63 -5.69 10.94
CA LEU A 49 1.96 -6.23 11.20
C LEU A 49 1.91 -7.67 11.75
N ILE A 50 1.02 -7.96 12.69
CA ILE A 50 0.88 -9.32 13.23
C ILE A 50 0.32 -10.31 12.18
N ILE A 51 -0.57 -9.83 11.30
CA ILE A 51 -1.05 -10.63 10.17
C ILE A 51 0.11 -10.97 9.22
N CYS A 52 0.95 -9.97 8.91
CA CYS A 52 2.14 -10.13 8.07
C CYS A 52 3.13 -11.14 8.67
N GLU A 53 3.40 -11.03 9.97
CA GLU A 53 4.27 -11.95 10.71
C GLU A 53 3.75 -13.39 10.68
N VAL A 54 2.47 -13.61 10.97
CA VAL A 54 1.89 -14.96 11.00
C VAL A 54 1.81 -15.59 9.61
N LEU A 55 1.51 -14.76 8.59
CA LEU A 55 1.44 -15.20 7.20
C LEU A 55 2.79 -15.20 6.51
N ASP A 56 3.89 -14.77 7.14
CA ASP A 56 5.21 -14.70 6.54
C ASP A 56 5.19 -13.96 5.18
N VAL A 57 4.68 -12.72 5.22
CA VAL A 57 4.63 -11.79 4.08
C VAL A 57 4.99 -10.39 4.56
N THR A 58 5.42 -9.54 3.64
CA THR A 58 5.62 -8.12 3.92
C THR A 58 4.30 -7.36 3.90
N PRO A 59 4.21 -6.20 4.58
CA PRO A 59 3.05 -5.32 4.46
C PRO A 59 2.76 -4.90 3.02
N TYR A 60 3.81 -4.74 2.19
CA TYR A 60 3.64 -4.44 0.77
C TYR A 60 2.92 -5.58 0.04
N GLU A 61 3.36 -6.83 0.21
CA GLU A 61 2.73 -7.99 -0.43
C GLU A 61 1.27 -8.17 0.02
N LEU A 62 0.97 -7.89 1.29
CA LEU A 62 -0.39 -7.99 1.83
C LEU A 62 -1.32 -6.88 1.32
N LEU A 63 -0.81 -5.64 1.21
CA LEU A 63 -1.61 -4.45 0.90
C LEU A 63 -1.64 -4.13 -0.61
N SER A 64 -0.66 -4.60 -1.38
CA SER A 64 -0.58 -4.38 -2.82
C SER A 64 -1.77 -5.00 -3.55
N GLY A 65 -2.33 -4.27 -4.52
CA GLY A 65 -3.47 -4.72 -5.32
C GLY A 65 -4.81 -4.83 -4.56
N ALA A 66 -4.86 -4.46 -3.28
CA ALA A 66 -6.10 -4.32 -2.55
C ALA A 66 -6.78 -3.00 -2.91
N GLU A 67 -7.97 -3.06 -3.51
CA GLU A 67 -8.73 -1.84 -3.79
C GLU A 67 -9.48 -1.38 -2.52
N HIS A 68 -9.35 -0.10 -2.21
CA HIS A 68 -10.03 0.52 -1.09
C HIS A 68 -11.54 0.58 -1.37
N THR A 69 -12.34 -0.19 -0.64
CA THR A 69 -13.81 -0.17 -0.72
C THR A 69 -14.45 1.01 0.02
N GLY A 70 -13.64 1.96 0.53
CA GLY A 70 -14.12 3.12 1.27
C GLY A 70 -14.16 4.39 0.41
N ASN A 71 -15.23 5.17 0.53
CA ASN A 71 -15.39 6.52 -0.07
C ASN A 71 -14.43 7.59 0.52
N ARG A 72 -13.34 7.19 1.18
CA ARG A 72 -12.36 8.09 1.81
C ARG A 72 -11.12 8.35 0.96
N SER A 73 -11.06 7.77 -0.24
CA SER A 73 -9.98 8.00 -1.18
C SER A 73 -10.08 9.43 -1.69
N ARG A 74 -9.21 10.32 -1.21
CA ARG A 74 -8.75 11.43 -2.05
C ARG A 74 -8.18 10.79 -3.32
N ASP A 75 -8.48 11.34 -4.49
CA ASP A 75 -7.91 10.88 -5.76
C ASP A 75 -6.43 10.51 -5.56
N ASN A 76 -6.01 9.35 -6.07
CA ASN A 76 -4.64 8.85 -6.00
C ASN A 76 -3.70 9.73 -6.84
N ASN A 77 -3.55 10.99 -6.45
CA ASN A 77 -2.67 11.97 -7.08
C ASN A 77 -1.28 11.92 -6.43
N THR A 78 -0.73 10.72 -6.27
CA THR A 78 0.58 10.51 -5.67
C THR A 78 1.36 9.50 -6.50
N TYR A 79 2.60 9.84 -6.82
CA TYR A 79 3.55 8.93 -7.46
C TYR A 79 4.44 8.30 -6.40
N VAL A 80 4.62 6.98 -6.47
CA VAL A 80 5.64 6.26 -5.69
C VAL A 80 6.88 6.14 -6.57
N ILE A 81 7.99 6.72 -6.13
CA ILE A 81 9.23 6.80 -6.91
C ILE A 81 10.35 6.23 -6.04
N SER A 82 11.09 5.26 -6.58
CA SER A 82 12.24 4.70 -5.88
C SER A 82 13.45 5.65 -5.96
N LYS A 83 14.19 5.80 -4.87
CA LYS A 83 15.30 6.76 -4.74
C LYS A 83 16.51 6.43 -5.63
N ASP A 84 16.66 5.17 -6.01
CA ASP A 84 17.74 4.67 -6.88
C ASP A 84 17.47 4.89 -8.38
N THR A 85 16.31 5.45 -8.73
CA THR A 85 15.98 5.81 -10.12
C THR A 85 16.41 7.23 -10.44
N GLU A 86 16.61 7.55 -11.72
CA GLU A 86 16.88 8.91 -12.19
C GLU A 86 15.80 9.91 -11.73
N ILE A 87 14.53 9.50 -11.76
CA ILE A 87 13.41 10.32 -11.29
C ILE A 87 13.51 10.53 -9.78
N GLY A 88 13.88 9.51 -9.01
CA GLY A 88 14.10 9.61 -7.57
C GLY A 88 15.21 10.59 -7.23
N MET A 89 16.35 10.48 -7.91
CA MET A 89 17.48 11.40 -7.78
C MET A 89 17.09 12.84 -8.17
N LEU A 90 16.31 13.01 -9.24
CA LEU A 90 15.80 14.32 -9.67
C LEU A 90 14.93 14.96 -8.60
N VAL A 91 13.95 14.23 -8.06
CA VAL A 91 13.04 14.72 -7.03
C VAL A 91 13.80 15.09 -5.77
N GLU A 92 14.73 14.25 -5.31
CA GLU A 92 15.55 14.51 -4.14
C GLU A 92 16.45 15.74 -4.34
N THR A 93 17.07 15.87 -5.51
CA THR A 93 17.93 17.02 -5.82
C THR A 93 17.13 18.30 -5.90
N TYR A 94 15.98 18.30 -6.58
CA TYR A 94 15.09 19.45 -6.71
C TYR A 94 14.63 19.97 -5.34
N GLN A 95 14.28 19.07 -4.40
CA GLN A 95 13.87 19.44 -3.04
C GLN A 95 14.97 20.15 -2.24
N LYS A 96 16.24 19.89 -2.55
CA LYS A 96 17.40 20.53 -1.89
C LYS A 96 17.77 21.90 -2.49
N LEU A 97 17.20 22.26 -3.64
CA LEU A 97 17.44 23.55 -4.26
C LEU A 97 16.67 24.67 -3.55
N ASN A 98 17.18 25.90 -3.65
CA ASN A 98 16.43 27.08 -3.24
C ASN A 98 15.29 27.39 -4.22
N THR A 99 14.36 28.25 -3.81
CA THR A 99 13.15 28.56 -4.57
C THR A 99 13.44 29.14 -5.96
N ASP A 100 14.48 29.95 -6.13
CA ASP A 100 14.80 30.54 -7.44
C ASP A 100 15.38 29.51 -8.41
N ALA A 101 16.23 28.61 -7.92
CA ALA A 101 16.74 27.49 -8.70
C ALA A 101 15.62 26.51 -9.08
N GLN A 102 14.69 26.23 -8.16
CA GLN A 102 13.49 25.43 -8.45
C GLN A 102 12.63 26.05 -9.57
N LYS A 103 12.35 27.36 -9.50
CA LYS A 103 11.62 28.07 -10.57
C LYS A 103 12.34 27.96 -11.92
N ARG A 104 13.66 28.07 -11.92
CA ARG A 104 14.46 27.95 -13.14
C ARG A 104 14.37 26.56 -13.76
N VAL A 105 14.41 25.50 -12.93
CA VAL A 105 14.20 24.11 -13.38
C VAL A 105 12.82 23.96 -14.01
N MET A 106 11.77 24.48 -13.38
CA MET A 106 10.41 24.44 -13.92
C MET A 106 10.28 25.17 -15.26
N GLY A 107 10.91 26.34 -15.41
CA GLY A 107 10.92 27.07 -16.67
C GLY A 107 11.58 26.30 -17.82
N TYR A 108 12.66 25.56 -17.55
CA TYR A 108 13.27 24.68 -18.55
C TYR A 108 12.35 23.52 -18.96
N LEU A 109 11.66 22.91 -17.99
CA LEU A 109 10.71 21.84 -18.27
C LEU A 109 9.51 22.33 -19.09
N GLU A 110 8.99 23.51 -18.79
CA GLU A 110 7.90 24.13 -19.56
C GLU A 110 8.32 24.43 -21.00
N ALA A 111 9.49 25.05 -21.19
CA ALA A 111 10.02 25.34 -22.51
C ALA A 111 10.24 24.07 -23.34
N LEU A 112 10.75 22.99 -22.73
CA LEU A 112 10.93 21.71 -23.40
C LEU A 112 9.59 21.07 -23.79
N ARG A 113 8.58 21.15 -22.92
CA ARG A 113 7.23 20.63 -23.18
C ARG A 113 6.55 21.35 -24.36
N GLU A 114 6.83 22.62 -24.59
CA GLU A 114 6.27 23.37 -25.72
C GLU A 114 6.97 23.07 -27.05
N LEU A 115 8.16 22.46 -27.02
CA LEU A 115 8.93 22.08 -28.20
C LEU A 115 8.63 20.65 -28.68
N THR A 116 7.92 19.84 -27.89
CA THR A 116 7.53 18.45 -28.16
C THR A 116 6.03 18.29 -28.23
#